data_AF-A0A2C5ZPP0-F1
#
_entry.id   AF-A0A2C5ZPP0-F1
#
_cell.length_a   1.000
_cell.length_b   1.000
_cell.length_c   1.000
_cell.angle_alpha   90.00
_cell.angle_beta   90.00
_cell.angle_gamma   90.00
#
_symmetry.space_group_name_H-M   'P 1'
#
loop_
_entity.id
_entity.type
_entity.pdbx_description
1 polymer ?
#
loop_
_entity_poly.entity_id
_entity_poly.type
_entity_poly.pdbx_seq_one_letter_code
_entity_poly.pdbx_strand_id
1 'polypeptide(L)'
;MPVDAAHGLWRFFPAPGKLLWTPREAEQHGRAWTVEELRRKSWEDLHALWWRCCRERNLLATSLAELRRAKLGFGDKEFANRDAEILRTMSSVKHALTERFYTWQDAADVARSDPEIDLAAPDGQVYRPAAVEEDEDGAGADGAWPSEAGPAPETEPETAARAGLSDKEAVR
;
A
#
# COMPACT_ATOMS: atom_id res chain seq x y z
N MET A 1 -12.83 -39.96 -6.39
CA MET A 1 -11.94 -39.42 -5.33
C MET A 1 -12.50 -38.09 -4.87
N PRO A 2 -12.53 -37.77 -3.57
CA PRO A 2 -12.93 -36.45 -3.10
C PRO A 2 -11.86 -35.42 -3.46
N VAL A 3 -12.27 -34.29 -4.05
CA VAL A 3 -11.39 -33.15 -4.32
C VAL A 3 -11.59 -32.14 -3.19
N ASP A 4 -10.49 -31.62 -2.65
CA ASP A 4 -10.55 -30.58 -1.63
C ASP A 4 -11.17 -29.29 -2.18
N ALA A 5 -12.11 -28.71 -1.43
CA ALA A 5 -12.76 -27.45 -1.77
C ALA A 5 -11.80 -26.26 -1.65
N ALA A 6 -10.77 -26.34 -0.80
CA ALA A 6 -9.78 -25.28 -0.59
C ALA A 6 -8.53 -25.39 -1.48
N HIS A 7 -8.57 -26.21 -2.53
CA HIS A 7 -7.42 -26.45 -3.40
C HIS A 7 -6.96 -25.19 -4.15
N GLY A 8 -5.65 -24.95 -4.21
CA GLY A 8 -5.07 -23.75 -4.84
C GLY A 8 -5.39 -23.59 -6.33
N LEU A 9 -5.61 -24.70 -7.04
CA LEU A 9 -6.00 -24.68 -8.46
C LEU A 9 -7.38 -24.04 -8.71
N TRP A 10 -8.25 -23.97 -7.70
CA TRP A 10 -9.54 -23.29 -7.85
C TRP A 10 -9.40 -21.80 -8.16
N ARG A 11 -8.23 -21.20 -7.90
CA ARG A 11 -7.92 -19.81 -8.24
C ARG A 11 -7.78 -19.54 -9.75
N PHE A 12 -7.67 -20.57 -10.59
CA PHE A 12 -7.66 -20.44 -12.05
C PHE A 12 -9.06 -20.41 -12.66
N PHE A 13 -10.09 -20.64 -11.85
CA PHE A 13 -11.48 -20.66 -12.28
C PHE A 13 -12.27 -19.52 -11.62
N PRO A 14 -13.31 -19.00 -12.28
CA PRO A 14 -14.25 -18.02 -11.75
C PRO A 14 -14.77 -18.29 -10.33
N ALA A 15 -15.26 -19.51 -10.11
CA ALA A 15 -15.86 -19.96 -8.87
C ALA A 15 -15.84 -21.50 -8.83
N PRO A 16 -15.92 -22.12 -7.64
CA PRO A 16 -16.04 -23.57 -7.54
C PRO A 16 -17.25 -24.08 -8.35
N GLY A 17 -17.02 -25.03 -9.26
CA GLY A 17 -18.07 -25.56 -10.14
C GLY A 17 -18.44 -24.67 -11.34
N LYS A 18 -17.80 -23.51 -11.51
CA LYS A 18 -18.00 -22.63 -12.67
C LYS A 18 -16.75 -22.61 -13.54
N LEU A 19 -16.84 -23.19 -14.75
CA LEU A 19 -15.72 -23.32 -15.67
C LEU A 19 -15.35 -21.99 -16.33
N LEU A 20 -16.34 -21.24 -16.81
CA LEU A 20 -16.16 -20.00 -17.57
C LEU A 20 -17.07 -18.89 -17.04
N TRP A 21 -16.63 -17.64 -17.17
CA TRP A 21 -17.53 -16.49 -17.09
C TRP A 21 -18.42 -16.43 -18.33
N THR A 22 -19.65 -15.96 -18.14
CA THR A 22 -20.49 -15.56 -19.28
C THR A 22 -19.91 -14.29 -19.92
N PRO A 23 -20.13 -14.03 -21.22
CA PRO A 23 -19.63 -12.82 -21.87
C PRO A 23 -20.03 -11.53 -21.13
N ARG A 24 -21.28 -11.48 -20.63
CA ARG A 24 -21.79 -10.35 -19.84
C ARG A 24 -21.05 -10.17 -18.52
N GLU A 25 -20.61 -11.24 -17.87
CA GLU A 25 -19.80 -11.15 -16.64
C GLU A 25 -18.35 -10.78 -16.93
N ALA A 26 -17.79 -11.25 -18.04
CA ALA A 26 -16.44 -10.86 -18.47
C ALA A 26 -16.36 -9.36 -18.78
N GLU A 27 -17.41 -8.81 -19.41
CA GLU A 27 -17.54 -7.39 -19.71
C GLU A 27 -17.72 -6.51 -18.46
N GLN A 28 -18.25 -7.07 -17.36
CA GLN A 28 -18.36 -6.36 -16.07
C GLN A 28 -16.98 -6.20 -15.39
N HIS A 29 -16.20 -5.25 -15.88
CA HIS A 29 -14.96 -4.78 -15.26
C HIS A 29 -14.90 -3.26 -15.28
N GLY A 30 -14.11 -2.69 -14.35
CA GLY A 30 -13.85 -1.26 -14.30
C GLY A 30 -12.72 -0.84 -15.25
N ARG A 31 -12.43 0.47 -15.23
CA ARG A 31 -11.29 1.06 -15.92
C ARG A 31 -9.94 0.62 -15.32
N ALA A 32 -8.88 0.64 -16.12
CA ALA A 32 -7.51 0.54 -15.62
C ALA A 32 -7.10 1.69 -14.68
N TRP A 33 -6.14 1.41 -13.79
CA TRP A 33 -5.53 2.41 -12.92
C TRP A 33 -4.64 3.37 -13.70
N THR A 34 -4.74 4.67 -13.39
CA THR A 34 -3.84 5.67 -13.98
C THR A 34 -2.56 5.80 -13.17
N VAL A 35 -1.52 6.33 -13.80
CA VAL A 35 -0.21 6.53 -13.16
C VAL A 35 -0.35 7.48 -11.98
N GLU A 36 -1.12 8.56 -12.11
CA GLU A 36 -1.30 9.58 -11.09
C GLU A 36 -1.95 9.03 -9.81
N GLU A 37 -2.85 8.06 -9.94
CA GLU A 37 -3.47 7.38 -8.81
C GLU A 37 -2.45 6.48 -8.10
N LEU A 38 -1.63 5.76 -8.88
CA LEU A 38 -0.64 4.82 -8.36
C LEU A 38 0.56 5.53 -7.72
N ARG A 39 0.90 6.75 -8.14
CA ARG A 39 1.96 7.57 -7.52
C ARG A 39 1.75 7.81 -6.02
N ARG A 40 0.51 7.79 -5.53
CA ARG A 40 0.19 7.98 -4.09
C ARG A 40 0.21 6.68 -3.28
N LYS A 41 0.47 5.52 -3.88
CA LYS A 41 0.41 4.20 -3.21
C LYS A 41 1.79 3.73 -2.73
N SER A 42 1.80 2.97 -1.63
CA SER A 42 3.02 2.37 -1.08
C SER A 42 3.61 1.31 -2.03
N TRP A 43 4.87 0.91 -1.82
CA TRP A 43 5.48 -0.17 -2.59
C TRP A 43 4.74 -1.51 -2.38
N GLU A 44 4.36 -1.82 -1.13
CA GLU A 44 3.62 -3.04 -0.77
C GLU A 44 2.27 -3.12 -1.50
N ASP A 45 1.54 -2.01 -1.56
CA ASP A 45 0.25 -1.95 -2.26
C ASP A 45 0.41 -2.18 -3.77
N LEU A 46 1.43 -1.58 -4.38
CA LEU A 46 1.73 -1.77 -5.80
C LEU A 46 2.15 -3.21 -6.11
N HIS A 47 2.95 -3.81 -5.23
CA HIS A 47 3.38 -5.19 -5.37
C HIS A 47 2.21 -6.18 -5.21
N ALA A 48 1.34 -5.95 -4.22
CA ALA A 48 0.11 -6.74 -4.04
C ALA A 48 -0.85 -6.56 -5.24
N LEU A 49 -0.99 -5.35 -5.76
CA LEU A 49 -1.78 -5.08 -6.96
C LEU A 49 -1.23 -5.81 -8.18
N TRP A 50 0.09 -5.77 -8.38
CA TRP A 50 0.76 -6.50 -9.47
C TRP A 50 0.43 -8.00 -9.44
N TRP A 51 0.51 -8.64 -8.26
CA TRP A 51 0.16 -10.05 -8.13
C TRP A 51 -1.32 -10.34 -8.33
N ARG A 52 -2.22 -9.42 -7.97
CA ARG A 52 -3.64 -9.53 -8.33
C ARG A 52 -3.83 -9.49 -9.85
N CYS A 53 -3.16 -8.56 -10.55
CA CYS A 53 -3.17 -8.50 -12.00
C CYS A 53 -2.65 -9.81 -12.63
N CYS A 54 -1.48 -10.32 -12.20
CA CYS A 54 -0.93 -11.58 -12.73
C CYS A 54 -1.89 -12.76 -12.54
N ARG A 55 -2.53 -12.86 -11.36
CA ARG A 55 -3.51 -13.92 -11.11
C ARG A 55 -4.74 -13.82 -12.00
N GLU A 56 -5.26 -12.61 -12.19
CA GLU A 56 -6.40 -12.35 -13.07
C GLU A 56 -6.07 -12.72 -14.53
N ARG A 57 -4.88 -12.33 -15.02
CA ARG A 57 -4.42 -12.71 -16.37
C ARG A 57 -4.29 -14.22 -16.55
N ASN A 58 -3.80 -14.93 -15.52
CA ASN A 58 -3.73 -16.38 -15.56
C ASN A 58 -5.12 -17.03 -15.62
N LEU A 59 -6.10 -16.50 -14.88
CA LEU A 59 -7.49 -16.95 -14.95
C LEU A 59 -8.10 -16.70 -16.34
N LEU A 60 -7.86 -15.52 -16.92
CA LEU A 60 -8.31 -15.18 -18.28
C LEU A 60 -7.68 -16.09 -19.33
N ALA A 61 -6.39 -16.38 -19.21
CA ALA A 61 -5.68 -17.29 -20.12
C ALA A 61 -6.26 -18.71 -20.08
N THR A 62 -6.53 -19.24 -18.87
CA THR A 62 -7.21 -20.54 -18.72
C THR A 62 -8.60 -20.51 -19.35
N SER A 63 -9.40 -19.48 -19.05
CA SER A 63 -10.76 -19.34 -19.57
C SER A 63 -10.78 -19.29 -21.10
N LEU A 64 -9.85 -18.56 -21.70
CA LEU A 64 -9.75 -18.38 -23.15
C LEU A 64 -9.21 -19.64 -23.85
N ALA A 65 -8.28 -20.37 -23.23
CA ALA A 65 -7.85 -21.68 -23.71
C ALA A 65 -9.02 -22.69 -23.71
N GLU A 66 -9.80 -22.70 -22.64
CA GLU A 66 -10.98 -23.55 -22.50
C GLU A 66 -12.08 -23.18 -23.50
N LEU A 67 -12.31 -21.88 -23.72
CA LEU A 67 -13.28 -21.40 -24.70
C LEU A 67 -12.95 -21.85 -26.12
N ARG A 68 -11.67 -21.72 -26.50
CA ARG A 68 -11.14 -22.19 -27.80
C ARG A 68 -11.27 -23.71 -27.94
N ARG A 69 -10.98 -24.45 -26.87
CA ARG A 69 -11.11 -25.91 -26.83
C ARG A 69 -12.58 -26.35 -27.00
N ALA A 70 -13.49 -25.69 -26.29
CA ALA A 70 -14.91 -25.98 -26.32
C ALA A 70 -15.64 -25.44 -27.57
N LYS A 71 -14.98 -24.60 -28.38
CA LYS A 71 -15.53 -23.97 -29.59
C LYS A 71 -16.84 -23.24 -29.36
N LEU A 72 -16.96 -22.57 -28.20
CA LEU A 72 -18.18 -21.85 -27.80
C LEU A 72 -18.41 -20.53 -28.56
N GLY A 73 -17.45 -20.10 -29.38
CA GLY A 73 -17.60 -19.06 -30.43
C GLY A 73 -17.73 -17.60 -29.97
N PHE A 74 -18.27 -17.36 -28.77
CA PHE A 74 -18.48 -16.02 -28.20
C PHE A 74 -17.65 -15.82 -26.93
N GLY A 75 -17.22 -14.59 -26.61
CA GLY A 75 -16.47 -14.28 -25.37
C GLY A 75 -15.00 -13.88 -25.59
N ASP A 76 -14.39 -14.20 -26.73
CA ASP A 76 -12.97 -13.91 -27.00
C ASP A 76 -12.65 -12.41 -26.88
N LYS A 77 -13.53 -11.55 -27.40
CA LYS A 77 -13.32 -10.10 -27.39
C LYS A 77 -13.46 -9.52 -25.99
N GLU A 78 -14.44 -9.99 -25.23
CA GLU A 78 -14.73 -9.55 -23.87
C GLU A 78 -13.55 -9.88 -22.95
N PHE A 79 -12.98 -11.10 -23.07
CA PHE A 79 -11.78 -11.49 -22.35
C PHE A 79 -10.54 -10.68 -22.79
N ALA A 80 -10.37 -10.45 -24.09
CA ALA A 80 -9.24 -9.67 -24.61
C ALA A 80 -9.28 -8.19 -24.14
N ASN A 81 -10.46 -7.58 -24.14
CA ASN A 81 -10.65 -6.21 -23.65
C ASN A 81 -10.29 -6.09 -22.17
N ARG A 82 -10.72 -7.05 -21.35
CA ARG A 82 -10.37 -7.11 -19.93
C ARG A 82 -8.86 -7.32 -19.72
N ASP A 83 -8.22 -8.21 -20.48
CA ASP A 83 -6.76 -8.39 -20.44
C ASP A 83 -6.02 -7.10 -20.79
N ALA A 84 -6.52 -6.33 -21.77
CA ALA A 84 -5.95 -5.03 -22.15
C ALA A 84 -6.06 -3.97 -21.04
N GLU A 85 -7.14 -3.93 -20.26
CA GLU A 85 -7.25 -3.04 -19.08
C GLU A 85 -6.26 -3.47 -17.96
N ILE A 86 -6.08 -4.77 -17.76
CA ILE A 86 -5.11 -5.29 -16.77
C ILE A 86 -3.68 -4.96 -17.20
N LEU A 87 -3.34 -5.16 -18.47
CA LEU A 87 -2.04 -4.81 -19.04
C LEU A 87 -1.74 -3.31 -18.89
N ARG A 88 -2.73 -2.44 -19.14
CA ARG A 88 -2.60 -1.00 -18.89
C ARG A 88 -2.27 -0.71 -17.44
N THR A 89 -2.98 -1.33 -16.50
CA THR A 89 -2.70 -1.20 -15.06
C THR A 89 -1.26 -1.64 -14.73
N MET A 90 -0.81 -2.78 -15.26
CA MET A 90 0.56 -3.27 -15.04
C MET A 90 1.61 -2.31 -15.61
N SER A 91 1.36 -1.73 -16.80
CA SER A 91 2.23 -0.71 -17.39
C SER A 91 2.30 0.54 -16.52
N SER A 92 1.16 1.01 -15.99
CA SER A 92 1.10 2.15 -15.07
C SER A 92 1.90 1.90 -13.78
N VAL A 93 1.81 0.69 -13.21
CA VAL A 93 2.60 0.29 -12.03
C VAL A 93 4.10 0.33 -12.33
N LYS A 94 4.53 -0.26 -13.46
CA LYS A 94 5.93 -0.26 -13.87
C LYS A 94 6.44 1.17 -14.05
N HIS A 95 5.65 2.03 -14.69
CA HIS A 95 6.01 3.42 -14.92
C HIS A 95 6.18 4.17 -13.59
N ALA A 96 5.22 4.08 -12.67
CA ALA A 96 5.30 4.74 -11.36
C ALA A 96 6.53 4.30 -10.54
N LEU A 97 6.89 3.00 -10.58
CA LEU A 97 8.10 2.49 -9.90
C LEU A 97 9.39 3.00 -10.57
N THR A 98 9.41 3.06 -11.90
CA THR A 98 10.56 3.54 -12.66
C THR A 98 10.79 5.03 -12.42
N GLU A 99 9.73 5.84 -12.45
CA GLU A 99 9.78 7.26 -12.11
C GLU A 99 10.35 7.46 -10.71
N ARG A 100 9.83 6.76 -9.70
CA ARG A 100 10.31 6.86 -8.31
C ARG A 100 11.80 6.57 -8.20
N PHE A 101 12.26 5.51 -8.87
CA PHE A 101 13.68 5.13 -8.84
C PHE A 101 14.56 6.24 -9.40
N TYR A 102 14.21 6.80 -10.57
CA TYR A 102 14.98 7.89 -11.16
C TYR A 102 14.89 9.18 -10.34
N THR A 103 13.70 9.56 -9.84
CA THR A 103 13.57 10.75 -8.99
C THR A 103 14.37 10.63 -7.69
N TRP A 104 14.46 9.42 -7.13
CA TRP A 104 15.28 9.16 -5.95
C TRP A 104 16.77 9.24 -6.27
N GLN A 105 17.19 8.68 -7.41
CA GLN A 105 18.58 8.76 -7.86
C GLN A 105 19.01 10.21 -8.08
N ASP A 106 18.21 10.98 -8.80
CA ASP A 106 18.46 12.40 -9.08
C ASP A 106 18.51 13.21 -7.77
N ALA A 107 17.55 12.97 -6.86
CA ALA A 107 17.53 13.62 -5.55
C ALA A 107 18.75 13.25 -4.69
N ALA A 108 19.20 11.99 -4.73
CA ALA A 108 20.39 11.55 -4.01
C ALA A 108 21.67 12.19 -4.58
N ASP A 109 21.74 12.40 -5.89
CA ASP A 109 22.87 13.08 -6.53
C ASP A 109 22.89 14.58 -6.15
N VAL A 110 21.74 15.25 -6.14
CA VAL A 110 21.61 16.65 -5.67
C VAL A 110 21.97 16.78 -4.19
N ALA A 111 21.50 15.85 -3.35
CA ALA A 111 21.75 15.83 -1.92
C ALA A 111 23.23 15.73 -1.56
N ARG A 112 24.08 15.15 -2.42
CA ARG A 112 25.54 15.12 -2.19
C ARG A 112 26.19 16.49 -2.29
N SER A 113 25.59 17.41 -3.04
CA SER A 113 26.09 18.77 -3.22
C SER A 113 25.44 19.79 -2.28
N ASP A 114 24.40 19.38 -1.56
CA ASP A 114 23.60 20.25 -0.70
C ASP A 114 24.26 20.43 0.68
N PRO A 115 24.58 21.67 1.12
CA PRO A 115 25.16 21.91 2.44
C PRO A 115 24.22 21.58 3.62
N GLU A 116 22.91 21.49 3.40
CA GLU A 116 21.92 21.17 4.45
C GLU A 116 21.76 19.66 4.67
N ILE A 117 22.36 18.83 3.82
CA ILE A 117 22.18 17.38 3.84
C ILE A 117 23.51 16.68 4.18
N ASP A 118 23.58 16.07 5.36
CA ASP A 118 24.71 15.24 5.79
C ASP A 118 24.34 13.75 5.74
N LEU A 119 24.65 13.09 4.62
CA LEU A 119 24.39 11.67 4.42
C LEU A 119 25.21 10.76 5.36
N ALA A 120 26.25 11.27 6.01
CA ALA A 120 27.15 10.50 6.87
C ALA A 120 26.89 10.74 8.37
N ALA A 121 25.84 11.49 8.72
CA ALA A 121 25.51 11.85 10.10
C ALA A 121 25.35 10.59 11.00
N PRO A 122 26.15 10.44 12.08
CA PRO A 122 26.07 9.29 12.99
C PRO A 122 24.74 9.17 13.73
N ASP A 123 24.08 10.32 13.94
CA ASP A 123 22.84 10.44 14.71
C ASP A 123 21.61 10.00 13.89
N GLY A 124 21.79 9.64 12.61
CA GLY A 124 20.72 9.28 11.67
C GLY A 124 19.87 10.46 11.19
N GLN A 125 20.14 11.67 11.69
CA GLN A 125 19.51 12.92 11.28
C GLN A 125 20.28 13.51 10.10
N VAL A 126 19.83 13.15 8.91
CA VAL A 126 20.49 13.50 7.64
C VAL A 126 20.21 14.95 7.20
N TYR A 127 19.05 15.51 7.55
CA TYR A 127 18.67 16.86 7.19
C TYR A 127 18.94 17.84 8.33
N ARG A 128 19.77 18.86 8.09
CA ARG A 128 20.10 19.94 9.01
C ARG A 128 19.85 21.27 8.30
N PRO A 129 18.72 21.93 8.53
CA PRO A 129 18.45 23.20 7.88
C PRO A 129 19.55 24.20 8.26
N ALA A 130 20.08 24.91 7.26
CA ALA A 130 20.90 26.07 7.56
C ALA A 130 20.04 27.01 8.42
N ALA A 131 20.58 27.50 9.53
CA ALA A 131 19.85 28.39 10.42
C ALA A 131 19.24 29.50 9.55
N VAL A 132 17.92 29.62 9.59
CA VAL A 132 17.24 30.79 9.03
C VAL A 132 17.93 31.98 9.69
N GLU A 133 18.64 32.79 8.91
CA GLU A 133 19.02 34.11 9.41
C GLU A 133 17.69 34.81 9.66
N GLU A 134 17.28 34.83 10.93
CA GLU A 134 16.29 35.78 11.40
C GLU A 134 16.91 37.14 11.09
N ASP A 135 16.55 37.73 9.95
CA ASP A 135 16.77 39.13 9.68
C ASP A 135 16.16 39.87 10.88
N GLU A 136 17.01 40.27 11.83
CA GLU A 136 16.67 41.17 12.93
C GLU A 136 16.39 42.56 12.33
N ASP A 137 15.28 42.72 11.60
CA ASP A 137 14.81 44.01 11.13
C ASP A 137 13.28 44.07 11.10
N GLY A 138 12.71 44.60 12.20
CA GLY A 138 11.55 45.48 12.10
C GLY A 138 10.21 44.99 12.65
N ALA A 139 10.09 45.01 13.98
CA ALA A 139 8.93 45.48 14.74
C ALA A 139 7.52 45.31 14.12
N GLY A 140 6.75 44.37 14.70
CA GLY A 140 5.30 44.34 14.60
C GLY A 140 4.75 43.22 15.46
N ALA A 141 4.25 43.58 16.64
CA ALA A 141 3.55 42.67 17.54
C ALA A 141 2.37 41.96 16.83
N ASP A 142 1.89 40.89 17.47
CA ASP A 142 0.59 40.24 17.24
C ASP A 142 0.63 38.95 16.40
N GLY A 143 1.13 37.87 17.02
CA GLY A 143 1.02 36.52 16.46
C GLY A 143 1.14 35.40 17.50
N ALA A 144 0.77 35.65 18.75
CA ALA A 144 0.70 34.60 19.76
C ALA A 144 -0.48 33.66 19.45
N TRP A 145 -0.18 32.47 18.92
CA TRP A 145 -1.15 31.39 18.84
C TRP A 145 -1.41 30.89 20.27
N PRO A 146 -2.64 30.97 20.81
CA PRO A 146 -2.91 30.49 22.15
C PRO A 146 -2.93 28.96 22.12
N SER A 147 -1.90 28.34 22.69
CA SER A 147 -1.91 26.91 23.01
C SER A 147 -2.84 26.71 24.22
N GLU A 148 -4.00 26.10 23.99
CA GLU A 148 -4.85 25.57 25.05
C GLU A 148 -4.03 24.61 25.92
N ALA A 149 -3.85 24.97 27.19
CA ALA A 149 -3.25 24.10 28.19
C ALA A 149 -4.20 22.93 28.47
N GLY A 150 -3.86 21.73 27.99
CA GLY A 150 -4.45 20.51 28.50
C GLY A 150 -4.10 20.33 29.98
N PRO A 151 -5.01 19.82 30.83
CA PRO A 151 -4.78 19.74 32.27
C PRO A 151 -3.66 18.74 32.58
N ALA A 152 -2.74 19.14 33.46
CA ALA A 152 -1.69 18.30 34.00
C ALA A 152 -2.28 17.16 34.87
N PRO A 153 -1.66 15.97 34.90
CA PRO A 153 -2.11 14.88 35.77
C PRO A 153 -1.72 15.18 37.22
N GLU A 154 -2.73 15.26 38.09
CA GLU A 154 -2.56 15.36 39.55
C GLU A 154 -1.96 14.05 40.09
N THR A 155 -0.73 14.14 40.60
CA THR A 155 -0.13 13.15 41.49
C THR A 155 -0.43 13.54 42.93
N GLU A 156 -1.19 12.73 43.66
CA GLU A 156 -1.26 12.81 45.12
C GLU A 156 -0.67 11.55 45.79
N PRO A 157 -0.14 11.70 47.02
CA PRO A 157 0.95 10.88 47.53
C PRO A 157 0.51 9.70 48.40
N GLU A 158 1.41 8.73 48.47
CA GLU A 158 1.43 7.60 49.40
C GLU A 158 1.43 8.07 50.86
N THR A 159 0.43 7.62 51.65
CA THR A 159 0.60 7.46 53.10
C THR A 159 0.02 6.14 53.59
N ALA A 160 0.81 5.49 54.44
CA ALA A 160 0.64 4.16 54.98
C ALA A 160 -0.57 4.01 55.91
N ALA A 161 -1.13 2.79 55.98
CA ALA A 161 -0.87 1.88 57.10
C ALA A 161 -1.90 0.74 57.22
N ARG A 162 -1.34 -0.44 57.55
CA ARG A 162 -1.85 -1.50 58.43
C ARG A 162 -2.70 -2.64 57.84
N ALA A 163 -1.98 -3.75 57.71
CA ALA A 163 -2.15 -4.98 58.49
C ALA A 163 -3.11 -6.05 57.93
N GLY A 164 -2.55 -7.24 57.65
CA GLY A 164 -3.33 -8.47 57.54
C GLY A 164 -2.69 -9.60 56.73
N LEU A 165 -1.66 -10.25 57.30
CA LEU A 165 -1.34 -11.70 57.25
C LEU A 165 -2.58 -12.57 56.91
N SER A 166 -2.62 -13.66 56.12
CA SER A 166 -1.69 -14.71 55.64
C SER A 166 -2.46 -15.62 54.64
N ASP A 167 -1.70 -16.35 53.82
CA ASP A 167 -1.90 -17.73 53.31
C ASP A 167 -3.32 -18.30 53.08
N LYS A 168 -3.56 -18.84 51.87
CA LYS A 168 -3.72 -20.30 51.62
C LYS A 168 -4.21 -20.64 50.21
N GLU A 169 -3.51 -21.63 49.63
CA GLU A 169 -4.02 -22.80 48.90
C GLU A 169 -4.91 -22.67 47.63
N ALA A 170 -4.38 -23.33 46.59
CA ALA A 170 -5.03 -24.41 45.82
C ALA A 170 -5.97 -24.09 44.63
N VAL A 171 -5.54 -24.61 43.48
CA VAL A 171 -6.31 -25.46 42.55
C VAL A 171 -7.63 -24.87 42.01
N ARG A 172 -7.63 -24.50 40.73
CA ARG A 172 -8.32 -25.25 39.66
C ARG A 172 -7.91 -24.79 38.27
#